data_AF-A0A4V1UBH3-F1
#
_entry.id   AF-A0A4V1UBH3-F1
#
_cell.length_a   1.000
_cell.length_b   1.000
_cell.length_c   1.000
_cell.angle_alpha   90.00
_cell.angle_beta   90.00
_cell.angle_gamma   90.00
#
_symmetry.space_group_name_H-M   'P 1'
#
loop_
_entity.id
_entity.type
_entity.pdbx_description
1 polymer ?
#
loop_
_entity_poly.entity_id
_entity_poly.type
_entity_poly.pdbx_seq_one_letter_code
_entity_poly.pdbx_strand_id
1 'polypeptide(L)'
;VMDNVRYLGKDRDYDGFFQQNQLDWLKKDISFVSLDKLIVLCVHIPVHKHTKNNTELYSLLAGRNVHIMSGHTHYHQNIIKDNIFEHNHGTVCGAWWTGAICEDGTPNGYGVYKVKGTSLSWHYQATGKDENYQMKTHVMPGKDAAKQILVNIWNYDPQWKTEYWVDGESRGALQQTEGIDPDAQRTMLGPDLPKPRGFAEPKYTVHLFKASVPDTASELRIVATDRFGKSYTDLVNLKA
;
A
#
# COMPACT_ATOMS: atom_id res chain seq x y z
N VAL A 1 -2.47 19.03 -9.56
CA VAL A 1 -1.23 18.24 -9.55
C VAL A 1 -0.11 19.18 -9.17
N MET A 2 0.78 18.78 -8.25
CA MET A 2 1.95 19.57 -7.86
C MET A 2 3.22 18.75 -8.12
N ASP A 3 4.28 19.42 -8.52
CA ASP A 3 5.58 18.79 -8.75
C ASP A 3 6.44 18.90 -7.49
N ASN A 4 6.79 17.76 -6.92
CA ASN A 4 7.73 17.69 -5.81
C ASN A 4 9.06 17.03 -6.17
N VAL A 5 9.36 16.83 -7.46
CA VAL A 5 10.67 16.35 -7.90
C VAL A 5 11.57 17.54 -8.18
N ARG A 6 12.35 17.98 -7.20
CA ARG A 6 13.26 19.10 -7.39
C ARG A 6 14.64 18.62 -7.83
N TYR A 7 14.98 18.90 -9.08
CA TYR A 7 16.33 18.66 -9.61
C TYR A 7 17.36 19.58 -8.94
N LEU A 8 18.51 19.02 -8.54
CA LEU A 8 19.56 19.73 -7.80
C LEU A 8 20.66 20.31 -8.68
N GLY A 9 20.52 20.25 -10.01
CA GLY A 9 21.48 20.84 -10.94
C GLY A 9 22.72 19.98 -11.21
N LYS A 10 22.80 18.78 -10.63
CA LYS A 10 23.94 17.86 -10.77
C LYS A 10 23.45 16.46 -11.19
N ASP A 11 23.98 15.99 -12.32
CA ASP A 11 23.72 14.66 -12.87
C ASP A 11 22.24 14.25 -12.90
N ARG A 12 21.83 13.33 -12.03
CA ARG A 12 20.44 12.85 -11.86
C ARG A 12 19.96 13.07 -10.43
N ASP A 13 20.62 13.94 -9.67
CA ASP A 13 20.28 14.19 -8.28
C ASP A 13 19.01 15.02 -8.19
N TYR A 14 18.06 14.53 -7.41
CA TYR A 14 16.84 15.23 -7.05
C TYR A 14 16.50 14.98 -5.59
N ASP A 15 15.65 15.82 -5.02
CA ASP A 15 14.98 15.55 -3.77
C ASP A 15 13.47 15.78 -3.88
N GLY A 16 12.74 15.22 -2.91
CA GLY A 16 11.34 15.58 -2.70
C GLY A 16 11.26 16.98 -2.10
N PHE A 17 10.77 17.97 -2.85
CA PHE A 17 10.63 19.33 -2.37
C PHE A 17 9.59 20.12 -3.19
N PHE A 18 8.66 20.79 -2.52
CA PHE A 18 7.75 21.74 -3.19
C PHE A 18 8.42 23.12 -3.30
N GLN A 19 8.59 23.62 -4.53
CA GLN A 19 9.08 24.98 -4.73
C GLN A 19 8.12 26.02 -4.12
N GLN A 20 8.66 27.12 -3.59
CA GLN A 20 7.87 28.13 -2.86
C GLN A 20 6.73 28.70 -3.71
N ASN A 21 6.96 28.94 -4.99
CA ASN A 21 5.93 29.42 -5.92
C ASN A 21 4.73 28.46 -6.03
N GLN A 22 4.94 27.15 -5.92
CA GLN A 22 3.86 26.16 -5.91
C GLN A 22 3.08 26.19 -4.59
N LEU A 23 3.76 26.38 -3.46
CA LEU A 23 3.11 26.52 -2.15
C LEU A 23 2.31 27.83 -2.05
N ASP A 24 2.85 28.94 -2.56
CA ASP A 24 2.17 30.23 -2.62
C ASP A 24 0.94 30.17 -3.54
N TRP A 25 1.09 29.52 -4.70
CA TRP A 25 -0.02 29.25 -5.60
C TRP A 25 -1.10 28.41 -4.92
N LEU A 26 -0.73 27.29 -4.28
CA LEU A 26 -1.68 26.42 -3.59
C LEU A 26 -2.42 27.19 -2.48
N LYS A 27 -1.68 27.94 -1.65
CA LYS A 27 -2.25 28.77 -0.58
C LYS A 27 -3.29 29.75 -1.13
N LYS A 28 -3.02 30.37 -2.28
CA LYS A 28 -3.94 31.30 -2.93
C LYS A 28 -5.14 30.57 -3.53
N ASP A 29 -4.92 29.46 -4.22
CA ASP A 29 -5.97 28.66 -4.86
C ASP A 29 -6.99 28.14 -3.83
N ILE A 30 -6.50 27.49 -2.77
CA ILE A 30 -7.38 26.93 -1.72
C ILE A 30 -8.07 28.02 -0.88
N SER A 31 -7.65 29.29 -0.97
CA SER A 31 -8.33 30.39 -0.28
C SER A 31 -9.72 30.67 -0.84
N PHE A 32 -10.00 30.24 -2.08
CA PHE A 32 -11.32 30.30 -2.70
C PHE A 32 -12.15 29.03 -2.50
N VAL A 33 -11.58 28.01 -1.84
CA VAL A 33 -12.21 26.71 -1.62
C VAL A 33 -12.63 26.58 -0.16
N SER A 34 -13.92 26.34 0.09
CA SER A 34 -14.46 26.14 1.44
C SER A 34 -13.88 24.89 2.12
N LEU A 35 -13.80 24.91 3.46
CA LEU A 35 -13.14 23.86 4.25
C LEU A 35 -13.81 22.48 4.14
N ASP A 36 -15.10 22.45 3.80
CA ASP A 36 -15.91 21.23 3.66
C ASP A 36 -15.69 20.49 2.34
N LYS A 37 -14.96 21.08 1.38
CA LYS A 37 -14.66 20.43 0.09
C LYS A 37 -13.59 19.36 0.23
N LEU A 38 -13.74 18.31 -0.57
CA LEU A 38 -12.72 17.31 -0.82
C LEU A 38 -11.60 17.91 -1.67
N ILE A 39 -10.35 17.78 -1.22
CA ILE A 39 -9.16 18.08 -2.01
C ILE A 39 -8.48 16.77 -2.39
N VAL A 40 -8.25 16.56 -3.69
CA VAL A 40 -7.40 15.49 -4.20
C VAL A 40 -6.13 16.10 -4.77
N LEU A 41 -4.99 15.82 -4.14
CA LEU A 41 -3.69 16.37 -4.52
C LEU A 41 -2.79 15.27 -5.07
N CYS A 42 -2.50 15.30 -6.37
CA CYS A 42 -1.56 14.35 -6.98
C CYS A 42 -0.14 14.92 -7.00
N VAL A 43 0.84 14.09 -6.61
CA VAL A 43 2.27 14.37 -6.53
C VAL A 43 3.07 13.13 -6.94
N HIS A 44 4.36 13.25 -7.22
CA HIS A 44 5.18 12.10 -7.60
C HIS A 44 5.77 11.39 -6.38
N ILE A 45 6.54 12.12 -5.55
CA ILE A 45 7.27 11.58 -4.41
C ILE A 45 6.35 11.56 -3.17
N PRO A 46 6.41 10.53 -2.29
CA PRO A 46 5.57 10.53 -1.11
C PRO A 46 5.86 11.68 -0.15
N VAL A 47 4.79 12.33 0.30
CA VAL A 47 4.87 13.54 1.12
C VAL A 47 5.27 13.18 2.55
N HIS A 48 4.70 12.11 3.11
CA HIS A 48 4.95 11.68 4.49
C HIS A 48 6.41 11.37 4.81
N LYS A 49 7.19 10.85 3.85
CA LYS A 49 8.54 10.33 4.10
C LYS A 49 9.64 10.94 3.25
N HIS A 50 9.36 11.27 1.98
CA HIS A 50 10.40 11.57 1.00
C HIS A 50 10.40 13.03 0.53
N THR A 51 9.50 13.87 1.07
CA THR A 51 9.45 15.31 0.77
C THR A 51 9.92 16.14 1.97
N LYS A 52 11.01 16.91 1.80
CA LYS A 52 11.71 17.60 2.90
C LYS A 52 10.89 18.71 3.56
N ASN A 53 10.16 19.51 2.77
CA ASN A 53 9.32 20.60 3.27
C ASN A 53 7.84 20.21 3.40
N ASN A 54 7.57 18.93 3.73
CA ASN A 54 6.21 18.43 3.85
C ASN A 54 5.36 19.15 4.92
N THR A 55 5.96 19.65 6.00
CA THR A 55 5.27 20.39 7.07
C THR A 55 4.57 21.64 6.54
N GLU A 56 5.17 22.34 5.57
CA GLU A 56 4.56 23.52 4.94
C GLU A 56 3.29 23.13 4.17
N LEU A 57 3.37 22.06 3.37
CA LEU A 57 2.21 21.53 2.65
C LEU A 57 1.10 21.09 3.63
N TYR A 58 1.45 20.32 4.66
CA TYR A 58 0.47 19.87 5.65
C TYR A 58 -0.19 21.04 6.39
N SER A 59 0.56 22.10 6.69
CA SER A 59 0.00 23.29 7.33
C SER A 59 -1.01 24.02 6.44
N LEU A 60 -0.77 24.08 5.12
CA LEU A 60 -1.73 24.68 4.17
C LEU A 60 -3.03 23.86 4.06
N LEU A 61 -2.95 22.55 4.23
CA LEU A 61 -4.05 21.61 4.05
C LEU A 61 -4.78 21.25 5.35
N ALA A 62 -4.28 21.73 6.50
CA ALA A 62 -4.81 21.41 7.82
C ALA A 62 -6.32 21.74 7.94
N GLY A 63 -7.06 20.84 8.59
CA GLY A 63 -8.50 21.00 8.82
C GLY A 63 -9.39 20.75 7.59
N ARG A 64 -8.81 20.36 6.44
CA ARG A 64 -9.56 20.02 5.22
C ARG A 64 -9.62 18.51 4.99
N ASN A 65 -10.65 18.04 4.31
CA ASN A 65 -10.72 16.65 3.84
C ASN A 65 -9.79 16.46 2.63
N VAL A 66 -8.63 15.83 2.82
CA VAL A 66 -7.60 15.73 1.79
C VAL A 66 -7.20 14.29 1.52
N HIS A 67 -7.13 13.95 0.24
CA HIS A 67 -6.45 12.76 -0.24
C HIS A 67 -5.25 13.14 -1.12
N ILE A 68 -4.05 12.71 -0.73
CA ILE A 68 -2.83 12.86 -1.52
C ILE A 68 -2.62 11.58 -2.33
N MET A 69 -2.43 11.71 -3.63
CA MET A 69 -2.09 10.59 -4.53
C MET A 69 -0.61 10.67 -4.87
N SER A 70 0.21 9.84 -4.24
CA SER A 70 1.66 9.75 -4.47
C SER A 70 2.05 8.43 -5.14
N GLY A 71 3.29 8.37 -5.65
CA GLY A 71 3.85 7.18 -6.29
C GLY A 71 5.35 7.10 -6.02
N HIS A 72 6.17 7.03 -7.09
CA HIS A 72 7.64 7.05 -7.05
C HIS A 72 8.32 5.82 -6.43
N THR A 73 7.72 5.19 -5.44
CA THR A 73 8.38 4.22 -4.56
C THR A 73 8.34 2.77 -5.03
N HIS A 74 7.46 2.42 -5.96
CA HIS A 74 7.27 1.03 -6.41
C HIS A 74 6.84 0.06 -5.29
N TYR A 75 6.20 0.57 -4.24
CA TYR A 75 5.44 -0.21 -3.26
C TYR A 75 4.09 0.47 -3.00
N HIS A 76 3.13 -0.23 -2.40
CA HIS A 76 1.79 0.29 -2.10
C HIS A 76 1.63 0.53 -0.59
N GLN A 77 1.11 1.69 -0.20
CA GLN A 77 0.90 2.03 1.20
C GLN A 77 -0.14 3.13 1.37
N ASN A 78 -0.95 3.01 2.43
CA ASN A 78 -1.83 4.08 2.90
C ASN A 78 -1.27 4.70 4.18
N ILE A 79 -1.21 6.04 4.22
CA ILE A 79 -0.67 6.79 5.35
C ILE A 79 -1.72 7.81 5.79
N ILE A 80 -2.01 7.86 7.08
CA ILE A 80 -2.96 8.79 7.68
C ILE A 80 -2.19 9.74 8.59
N LYS A 81 -2.28 11.03 8.32
CA LYS A 81 -1.76 12.09 9.20
C LYS A 81 -2.90 13.05 9.49
N ASP A 82 -3.39 13.03 10.72
CA ASP A 82 -4.58 13.77 11.15
C ASP A 82 -5.79 13.44 10.25
N ASN A 83 -6.28 14.41 9.48
CA ASN A 83 -7.39 14.27 8.53
C ASN A 83 -6.93 14.14 7.07
N ILE A 84 -5.62 14.02 6.83
CA ILE A 84 -5.02 13.90 5.50
C ILE A 84 -4.66 12.44 5.25
N PHE A 85 -5.13 11.93 4.12
CA PHE A 85 -4.92 10.55 3.70
C PHE A 85 -4.00 10.51 2.48
N GLU A 86 -2.80 9.98 2.63
CA GLU A 86 -1.89 9.76 1.51
C GLU A 86 -1.99 8.31 1.01
N HIS A 87 -2.34 8.17 -0.27
CA HIS A 87 -2.30 6.92 -1.03
C HIS A 87 -1.00 6.90 -1.81
N ASN A 88 0.00 6.20 -1.30
CA ASN A 88 1.21 5.88 -2.04
C ASN A 88 0.93 4.63 -2.88
N HIS A 89 0.79 4.81 -4.18
CA HIS A 89 0.38 3.74 -5.08
C HIS A 89 1.54 2.83 -5.45
N GLY A 90 1.27 1.53 -5.48
CA GLY A 90 2.03 0.58 -6.28
C GLY A 90 2.01 0.96 -7.77
N THR A 91 2.80 0.26 -8.58
CA THR A 91 3.03 0.63 -9.98
C THR A 91 2.44 -0.39 -10.95
N VAL A 92 2.05 0.08 -12.14
CA VAL A 92 1.58 -0.78 -13.24
C VAL A 92 2.70 -1.71 -13.75
N CYS A 93 3.96 -1.31 -13.56
CA CYS A 93 5.13 -2.07 -13.97
C CYS A 93 5.71 -2.98 -12.89
N GLY A 94 5.09 -3.04 -11.70
CA GLY A 94 5.67 -3.69 -10.53
C GLY A 94 7.03 -3.08 -10.15
N ALA A 95 7.90 -3.89 -9.58
CA ALA A 95 9.28 -3.53 -9.28
C ALA A 95 10.08 -3.36 -10.58
N TRP A 96 10.01 -2.16 -11.15
CA TRP A 96 10.84 -1.72 -12.27
C TRP A 96 10.80 -2.61 -13.52
N TRP A 97 9.63 -3.14 -13.90
CA TRP A 97 9.46 -4.06 -15.04
C TRP A 97 10.21 -5.40 -14.90
N THR A 98 10.49 -5.83 -13.67
CA THR A 98 11.21 -7.09 -13.42
C THR A 98 10.31 -8.27 -13.08
N GLY A 99 9.01 -8.01 -12.89
CA GLY A 99 8.03 -9.04 -12.55
C GLY A 99 6.64 -8.47 -12.37
N ALA A 100 5.72 -9.32 -11.91
CA ALA A 100 4.30 -8.99 -11.74
C ALA A 100 3.96 -8.37 -10.37
N ILE A 101 4.95 -8.11 -9.52
CA ILE A 101 4.75 -7.54 -8.18
C ILE A 101 5.63 -6.29 -7.99
N CYS A 102 5.12 -5.36 -7.20
CA CYS A 102 5.82 -4.24 -6.58
C CYS A 102 6.83 -4.76 -5.53
N GLU A 103 7.71 -3.88 -5.06
CA GLU A 103 8.80 -4.25 -4.14
C GLU A 103 8.29 -4.74 -2.77
N ASP A 104 7.05 -4.44 -2.40
CA ASP A 104 6.37 -4.90 -1.18
C ASP A 104 5.51 -6.17 -1.36
N GLY A 105 5.58 -6.82 -2.53
CA GLY A 105 4.75 -7.98 -2.86
C GLY A 105 3.36 -7.66 -3.38
N THR A 106 2.94 -6.39 -3.38
CA THR A 106 1.67 -5.98 -3.99
C THR A 106 1.70 -6.29 -5.49
N PRO A 107 0.70 -6.95 -6.09
CA PRO A 107 0.64 -7.15 -7.53
C PRO A 107 0.76 -5.84 -8.30
N ASN A 108 1.26 -5.85 -9.53
CA ASN A 108 1.26 -4.65 -10.35
C ASN A 108 -0.18 -4.20 -10.68
N GLY A 109 -0.44 -2.89 -10.65
CA GLY A 109 -1.81 -2.41 -10.70
C GLY A 109 -1.96 -0.91 -10.45
N TYR A 110 -3.18 -0.50 -10.09
CA TYR A 110 -3.55 0.90 -9.90
C TYR A 110 -4.69 1.03 -8.88
N GLY A 111 -4.83 2.21 -8.27
CA GLY A 111 -5.98 2.54 -7.43
C GLY A 111 -7.19 2.95 -8.27
N VAL A 112 -8.39 2.47 -7.91
CA VAL A 112 -9.65 2.89 -8.52
C VAL A 112 -10.43 3.69 -7.51
N TYR A 113 -10.76 4.94 -7.87
CA TYR A 113 -11.42 5.89 -6.98
C TYR A 113 -12.82 6.24 -7.49
N LYS A 114 -13.81 6.21 -6.59
CA LYS A 114 -15.18 6.69 -6.85
C LYS A 114 -15.45 7.89 -5.96
N VAL A 115 -15.85 9.00 -6.58
CA VAL A 115 -16.15 10.27 -5.91
C VAL A 115 -17.66 10.47 -5.89
N LYS A 116 -18.22 10.72 -4.70
CA LYS A 116 -19.62 11.12 -4.52
C LYS A 116 -19.69 12.35 -3.63
N GLY A 117 -19.87 13.53 -4.24
CA GLY A 117 -19.81 14.80 -3.51
C GLY A 117 -18.41 15.00 -2.93
N THR A 118 -18.32 15.07 -1.59
CA THR A 118 -17.05 15.21 -0.85
C THR A 118 -16.54 13.89 -0.27
N SER A 119 -17.23 12.78 -0.53
CA SER A 119 -16.81 11.45 -0.10
C SER A 119 -16.02 10.73 -1.19
N LEU A 120 -14.94 10.06 -0.78
CA LEU A 120 -14.10 9.23 -1.62
C LEU A 120 -14.17 7.78 -1.14
N SER A 121 -14.34 6.85 -2.09
CA SER A 121 -14.18 5.41 -1.86
C SER A 121 -13.20 4.84 -2.87
N TRP A 122 -12.49 3.77 -2.52
CA TRP A 122 -11.44 3.22 -3.35
C TRP A 122 -11.21 1.72 -3.14
N HIS A 123 -10.61 1.08 -4.12
CA HIS A 123 -10.00 -0.24 -4.02
C HIS A 123 -8.73 -0.30 -4.87
N TYR A 124 -7.90 -1.31 -4.65
CA TYR A 124 -6.75 -1.59 -5.50
C TYR A 124 -7.17 -2.52 -6.64
N GLN A 125 -6.78 -2.24 -7.88
CA GLN A 125 -7.04 -3.11 -9.02
C GLN A 125 -5.73 -3.73 -9.50
N ALA A 126 -5.51 -4.99 -9.13
CA ALA A 126 -4.40 -5.76 -9.65
C ALA A 126 -4.62 -6.07 -11.14
N THR A 127 -3.56 -5.95 -11.94
CA THR A 127 -3.62 -6.11 -13.39
C THR A 127 -3.99 -7.55 -13.74
N GLY A 128 -5.04 -7.73 -14.55
CA GLY A 128 -5.51 -9.05 -14.99
C GLY A 128 -6.10 -9.92 -13.87
N LYS A 129 -6.48 -9.31 -12.73
CA LYS A 129 -7.14 -9.99 -11.61
C LYS A 129 -8.53 -9.39 -11.37
N ASP A 130 -9.38 -10.15 -10.69
CA ASP A 130 -10.68 -9.66 -10.21
C ASP A 130 -10.48 -8.57 -9.14
N GLU A 131 -11.42 -7.63 -9.04
CA GLU A 131 -11.38 -6.56 -8.02
C GLU A 131 -11.37 -7.09 -6.58
N ASN A 132 -11.78 -8.34 -6.36
CA ASN A 132 -11.76 -8.96 -5.03
C ASN A 132 -10.41 -9.60 -4.68
N TYR A 133 -9.46 -9.66 -5.61
CA TYR A 133 -8.09 -10.05 -5.31
C TYR A 133 -7.39 -8.88 -4.59
N GLN A 134 -7.46 -8.88 -3.25
CA GLN A 134 -6.89 -7.86 -2.35
C GLN A 134 -5.85 -8.40 -1.37
N MET A 135 -5.61 -9.71 -1.39
CA MET A 135 -4.63 -10.34 -0.53
C MET A 135 -4.00 -11.57 -1.15
N LYS A 136 -2.86 -11.98 -0.59
CA LYS A 136 -2.22 -13.26 -0.87
C LYS A 136 -1.74 -13.91 0.42
N THR A 137 -2.11 -15.17 0.62
CA THR A 137 -1.65 -15.98 1.73
C THR A 137 -0.42 -16.82 1.38
N HIS A 138 0.56 -16.80 2.26
CA HIS A 138 1.76 -17.62 2.24
C HIS A 138 1.72 -18.60 3.42
N VAL A 139 1.93 -19.88 3.13
CA VAL A 139 2.01 -20.95 4.13
C VAL A 139 3.46 -21.39 4.23
N MET A 140 4.04 -21.31 5.42
CA MET A 140 5.43 -21.64 5.68
C MET A 140 5.53 -22.67 6.81
N PRO A 141 6.56 -23.52 6.82
CA PRO A 141 6.85 -24.37 7.97
C PRO A 141 7.02 -23.52 9.24
N GLY A 142 6.36 -23.92 10.32
CA GLY A 142 6.54 -23.34 11.65
C GLY A 142 7.38 -24.22 12.57
N LYS A 143 7.48 -23.81 13.83
CA LYS A 143 8.03 -24.62 14.92
C LYS A 143 6.92 -25.40 15.60
N ASP A 144 7.27 -26.45 16.33
CA ASP A 144 6.37 -27.16 17.26
C ASP A 144 5.04 -27.63 16.63
N ALA A 145 5.14 -28.41 15.52
CA ALA A 145 3.98 -28.97 14.82
C ALA A 145 2.95 -27.91 14.37
N ALA A 146 3.45 -26.77 13.89
CA ALA A 146 2.62 -25.69 13.36
C ALA A 146 3.06 -25.26 11.96
N LYS A 147 2.11 -24.69 11.22
CA LYS A 147 2.35 -23.89 10.00
C LYS A 147 2.27 -22.42 10.37
N GLN A 148 3.20 -21.63 9.85
CA GLN A 148 3.14 -20.17 9.92
C GLN A 148 2.39 -19.64 8.70
N ILE A 149 1.39 -18.81 8.96
CA ILE A 149 0.60 -18.12 7.94
C ILE A 149 1.07 -16.68 7.91
N LEU A 150 1.35 -16.18 6.71
CA LEU A 150 1.61 -14.77 6.46
C LEU A 150 0.73 -14.30 5.30
N VAL A 151 -0.06 -13.27 5.51
CA VAL A 151 -1.01 -12.73 4.54
C VAL A 151 -0.60 -11.31 4.21
N ASN A 152 -0.38 -11.03 2.93
CA ASN A 152 -0.15 -9.69 2.43
C ASN A 152 -1.49 -9.10 1.99
N ILE A 153 -1.95 -8.02 2.65
CA ILE A 153 -3.23 -7.34 2.39
C ILE A 153 -2.94 -5.90 1.95
N TRP A 154 -2.52 -5.73 0.71
CA TRP A 154 -1.82 -4.53 0.25
C TRP A 154 -2.58 -3.22 0.46
N ASN A 155 -3.88 -3.13 0.16
CA ASN A 155 -4.63 -1.88 0.29
C ASN A 155 -5.05 -1.55 1.74
N TYR A 156 -4.44 -2.21 2.72
CA TYR A 156 -4.72 -2.04 4.14
C TYR A 156 -4.58 -0.57 4.60
N ASP A 157 -5.42 -0.23 5.56
CA ASP A 157 -5.30 0.92 6.44
C ASP A 157 -5.88 0.55 7.81
N PRO A 158 -5.63 1.32 8.89
CA PRO A 158 -6.02 0.94 10.25
C PRO A 158 -7.53 0.74 10.51
N GLN A 159 -8.42 1.09 9.58
CA GLN A 159 -9.86 0.83 9.70
C GLN A 159 -10.27 -0.55 9.14
N TRP A 160 -9.38 -1.24 8.43
CA TRP A 160 -9.64 -2.59 7.95
C TRP A 160 -9.65 -3.58 9.13
N LYS A 161 -10.36 -4.68 8.93
CA LYS A 161 -10.45 -5.78 9.89
C LYS A 161 -10.09 -7.08 9.21
N THR A 162 -9.49 -7.99 9.96
CA THR A 162 -9.21 -9.36 9.51
C THR A 162 -9.87 -10.35 10.43
N GLU A 163 -10.32 -11.45 9.87
CA GLU A 163 -10.87 -12.61 10.58
C GLU A 163 -10.38 -13.88 9.88
N TYR A 164 -10.10 -14.93 10.64
CA TYR A 164 -9.72 -16.22 10.05
C TYR A 164 -10.35 -17.41 10.76
N TRP A 165 -10.50 -18.49 10.00
CA TRP A 165 -11.05 -19.77 10.43
C TRP A 165 -10.09 -20.88 10.05
N VAL A 166 -9.94 -21.85 10.94
CA VAL A 166 -9.16 -23.06 10.71
C VAL A 166 -10.10 -24.24 10.82
N ASP A 167 -10.23 -25.01 9.75
CA ASP A 167 -11.15 -26.16 9.64
C ASP A 167 -12.60 -25.81 10.06
N GLY A 168 -13.05 -24.60 9.67
CA GLY A 168 -14.38 -24.08 9.98
C GLY A 168 -14.53 -23.40 11.36
N GLU A 169 -13.55 -23.53 12.26
CA GLU A 169 -13.58 -22.89 13.58
C GLU A 169 -13.00 -21.47 13.54
N SER A 170 -13.73 -20.50 14.08
CA SER A 170 -13.26 -19.10 14.15
C SER A 170 -12.07 -18.96 15.10
N ARG A 171 -11.04 -18.24 14.67
CA ARG A 171 -9.82 -17.97 15.44
C ARG A 171 -9.60 -16.48 15.73
N GLY A 172 -10.57 -15.62 15.41
CA GLY A 172 -10.49 -14.18 15.61
C GLY A 172 -9.68 -13.48 14.52
N ALA A 173 -9.02 -12.38 14.88
CA ALA A 173 -8.26 -11.55 13.94
C ALA A 173 -6.83 -12.04 13.73
N LEU A 174 -6.27 -11.77 12.55
CA LEU A 174 -4.85 -11.98 12.30
C LEU A 174 -4.04 -10.92 13.05
N GLN A 175 -2.82 -11.28 13.46
CA GLN A 175 -1.89 -10.32 14.08
C GLN A 175 -1.18 -9.53 12.98
N GLN A 176 -1.38 -8.21 12.92
CA GLN A 176 -0.59 -7.36 12.02
C GLN A 176 0.90 -7.44 12.40
N THR A 177 1.76 -7.46 11.38
CA THR A 177 3.20 -7.42 11.53
C THR A 177 3.79 -6.60 10.39
N GLU A 178 4.98 -6.08 10.60
CA GLU A 178 5.79 -5.53 9.51
C GLU A 178 6.80 -6.58 9.05
N GLY A 179 7.24 -6.50 7.80
CA GLY A 179 8.13 -7.50 7.23
C GLY A 179 8.35 -7.33 5.73
N ILE A 180 9.06 -8.29 5.14
CA ILE A 180 9.21 -8.43 3.70
C ILE A 180 8.26 -9.51 3.21
N ASP A 181 7.57 -9.26 2.10
CA ASP A 181 6.73 -10.27 1.45
C ASP A 181 7.58 -11.44 0.91
N PRO A 182 7.19 -12.70 1.18
CA PRO A 182 7.93 -13.89 0.73
C PRO A 182 8.13 -13.99 -0.79
N ASP A 183 7.18 -13.51 -1.62
CA ASP A 183 7.36 -13.49 -3.07
C ASP A 183 8.33 -12.40 -3.50
N ALA A 184 8.25 -11.21 -2.89
CA ALA A 184 9.22 -10.15 -3.15
C ALA A 184 10.63 -10.63 -2.80
N GLN A 185 10.81 -11.25 -1.63
CA GLN A 185 12.08 -11.85 -1.23
C GLN A 185 12.56 -12.89 -2.25
N ARG A 186 11.70 -13.84 -2.64
CA ARG A 186 12.05 -14.93 -3.56
C ARG A 186 12.38 -14.46 -4.97
N THR A 187 11.73 -13.41 -5.45
CA THR A 187 11.86 -12.97 -6.85
C THR A 187 12.88 -11.86 -7.06
N MET A 188 13.24 -11.12 -6.00
CA MET A 188 14.12 -9.95 -6.09
C MET A 188 15.44 -10.12 -5.35
N LEU A 189 15.61 -11.10 -4.44
CA LEU A 189 16.91 -11.37 -3.83
C LEU A 189 17.61 -12.56 -4.47
N GLY A 190 18.89 -12.36 -4.80
CA GLY A 190 19.77 -13.40 -5.32
C GLY A 190 20.85 -12.80 -6.23
N PRO A 191 21.93 -13.55 -6.51
CA PRO A 191 23.05 -13.05 -7.31
C PRO A 191 22.65 -12.61 -8.73
N ASP A 192 21.56 -13.17 -9.27
CA ASP A 192 21.09 -12.94 -10.64
C ASP A 192 19.64 -12.40 -10.69
N LEU A 193 19.11 -11.92 -9.57
CA LEU A 193 17.72 -11.47 -9.46
C LEU A 193 17.64 -10.01 -8.97
N PRO A 194 16.57 -9.30 -9.36
CA PRO A 194 15.60 -9.66 -10.40
C PRO A 194 16.12 -9.27 -11.80
N LYS A 195 15.67 -9.97 -12.85
CA LYS A 195 15.99 -9.61 -14.26
C LYS A 195 14.84 -8.82 -14.90
N PRO A 196 15.12 -7.87 -15.81
CA PRO A 196 16.45 -7.47 -16.29
C PRO A 196 17.15 -6.42 -15.41
N ARG A 197 16.52 -5.96 -14.31
CA ARG A 197 17.03 -4.85 -13.50
C ARG A 197 17.39 -5.32 -12.08
N GLY A 198 18.63 -5.77 -11.92
CA GLY A 198 19.13 -6.34 -10.65
C GLY A 198 19.24 -5.37 -9.47
N PHE A 199 18.81 -4.11 -9.63
CA PHE A 199 18.80 -3.11 -8.55
C PHE A 199 17.47 -3.08 -7.78
N ALA A 200 16.42 -3.72 -8.30
CA ALA A 200 15.14 -3.77 -7.61
C ALA A 200 15.24 -4.74 -6.42
N GLU A 201 14.85 -4.27 -5.25
CA GLU A 201 15.01 -5.02 -4.00
C GLU A 201 13.68 -5.05 -3.25
N PRO A 202 13.39 -6.12 -2.49
CA PRO A 202 12.18 -6.16 -1.71
C PRO A 202 12.19 -5.06 -0.64
N LYS A 203 11.02 -4.46 -0.41
CA LYS A 203 10.83 -3.43 0.61
C LYS A 203 10.02 -3.95 1.77
N TYR A 204 10.37 -3.41 2.93
CA TYR A 204 9.63 -3.62 4.15
C TYR A 204 8.24 -2.99 4.03
N THR A 205 7.22 -3.72 4.45
CA THR A 205 5.83 -3.27 4.43
C THR A 205 5.15 -3.45 5.78
N VAL A 206 4.09 -2.67 6.01
CA VAL A 206 3.26 -2.64 7.21
C VAL A 206 1.90 -3.30 6.99
N HIS A 207 1.66 -3.92 5.84
CA HIS A 207 0.38 -4.53 5.47
C HIS A 207 0.43 -6.07 5.46
N LEU A 208 1.32 -6.65 6.28
CA LEU A 208 1.41 -8.08 6.52
C LEU A 208 0.66 -8.48 7.79
N PHE A 209 0.09 -9.67 7.77
CA PHE A 209 -0.69 -10.24 8.86
C PHE A 209 -0.29 -11.69 9.07
N LYS A 210 -0.15 -12.11 10.32
CA LYS A 210 0.31 -13.46 10.65
C LYS A 210 -0.64 -14.22 11.56
N ALA A 211 -0.59 -15.54 11.44
CA ALA A 211 -1.19 -16.49 12.35
C ALA A 211 -0.34 -17.77 12.42
N SER A 212 -0.53 -18.54 13.48
CA SER A 212 0.02 -19.89 13.61
C SER A 212 -1.14 -20.86 13.63
N VAL A 213 -1.08 -21.90 12.80
CA VAL A 213 -2.12 -22.94 12.73
C VAL A 213 -1.49 -24.31 12.94
N PRO A 214 -2.23 -25.29 13.49
CA PRO A 214 -1.72 -26.67 13.61
C PRO A 214 -1.24 -27.21 12.26
N ASP A 215 -0.17 -28.02 12.25
CA ASP A 215 0.28 -28.72 11.04
C ASP A 215 -0.76 -29.72 10.51
N THR A 216 -1.63 -30.22 11.38
CA THR A 216 -2.79 -31.05 11.07
C THR A 216 -3.94 -30.29 10.40
N ALA A 217 -3.91 -28.96 10.43
CA ALA A 217 -4.96 -28.14 9.83
C ALA A 217 -5.05 -28.40 8.32
N SER A 218 -6.28 -28.49 7.84
CA SER A 218 -6.61 -28.89 6.46
C SER A 218 -7.06 -27.71 5.60
N GLU A 219 -7.77 -26.76 6.21
CA GLU A 219 -8.31 -25.59 5.54
C GLU A 219 -8.10 -24.34 6.38
N LEU A 220 -7.75 -23.26 5.70
CA LEU A 220 -7.70 -21.92 6.26
C LEU A 220 -8.57 -20.99 5.42
N ARG A 221 -9.52 -20.32 6.04
CA ARG A 221 -10.30 -19.24 5.43
C ARG A 221 -9.92 -17.93 6.08
N ILE A 222 -9.51 -16.95 5.29
CA ILE A 222 -9.22 -15.59 5.74
C ILE A 222 -10.22 -14.65 5.11
N VAL A 223 -10.74 -13.72 5.91
CA VAL A 223 -11.59 -12.62 5.44
C VAL A 223 -10.95 -11.30 5.87
N ALA A 224 -10.72 -10.43 4.89
CA ALA A 224 -10.32 -9.04 5.12
C ALA A 224 -11.49 -8.13 4.76
N THR A 225 -11.92 -7.26 5.66
CA THR A 225 -12.99 -6.29 5.41
C THR A 225 -12.42 -4.89 5.41
N ASP A 226 -12.62 -4.15 4.33
CA ASP A 226 -12.12 -2.79 4.20
C ASP A 226 -12.93 -1.78 5.02
N ARG A 227 -12.42 -0.55 5.06
CA ARG A 227 -13.05 0.60 5.74
C ARG A 227 -14.47 0.92 5.26
N PHE A 228 -14.87 0.43 4.08
CA PHE A 228 -16.20 0.64 3.50
C PHE A 228 -17.14 -0.54 3.76
N GLY A 229 -16.67 -1.58 4.45
CA GLY A 229 -17.43 -2.78 4.77
C GLY A 229 -17.44 -3.82 3.65
N LYS A 230 -16.62 -3.68 2.60
CA LYS A 230 -16.48 -4.72 1.58
C LYS A 230 -15.50 -5.79 2.06
N SER A 231 -15.93 -7.05 1.99
CA SER A 231 -15.14 -8.20 2.42
C SER A 231 -14.50 -8.93 1.24
N TYR A 232 -13.25 -9.33 1.42
CA TYR A 232 -12.45 -10.13 0.51
C TYR A 232 -12.10 -11.44 1.21
N THR A 233 -12.22 -12.57 0.51
CA THR A 233 -12.01 -13.90 1.10
C THR A 233 -10.90 -14.63 0.36
N ASP A 234 -9.98 -15.24 1.11
CA ASP A 234 -8.98 -16.18 0.61
C ASP A 234 -9.20 -17.54 1.28
N LEU A 235 -9.29 -18.59 0.48
CA LEU A 235 -9.51 -19.96 0.94
C LEU A 235 -8.30 -20.80 0.54
N VAL A 236 -7.57 -21.29 1.54
CA VAL A 236 -6.30 -21.97 1.38
C VAL A 236 -6.41 -23.42 1.82
N ASN A 237 -6.05 -24.33 0.92
CA ASN A 237 -5.90 -25.75 1.25
C ASN A 237 -4.52 -25.98 1.87
N LEU A 238 -4.50 -26.51 3.09
CA LEU A 238 -3.29 -26.76 3.88
C LEU A 238 -2.78 -28.20 3.81
N LYS A 239 -3.42 -29.11 3.04
CA LYS A 239 -3.04 -30.52 2.91
C LYS A 239 -1.90 -30.81 1.91
N ALA A 240 -1.13 -29.80 1.52
CA ALA A 240 -0.01 -29.95 0.59
C ALA A 240 1.24 -30.54 1.25
#